data_AF-A0A452Z0D1-F1
#
_entry.id   AF-A0A452Z0D1-F1
#
_cell.length_a   1.000
_cell.length_b   1.000
_cell.length_c   1.000
_cell.angle_alpha   90.00
_cell.angle_beta   90.00
_cell.angle_gamma   90.00
#
_symmetry.space_group_name_H-M   'P 1'
#
loop_
_entity.id
_entity.type
_entity.pdbx_description
1 polymer ?
#
loop_
_entity_poly.entity_id
_entity_poly.type
_entity_poly.pdbx_seq_one_letter_code
_entity_poly.pdbx_strand_id
1 'polypeptide(L)'
;MGNGLSPCLRALAVHGKGAEARLVFWGGQTRLAAASGGRFTTAGDVTAEAPDHLVCSGDSFFIGLPIPALPPGEELRAGRTYFVLPAARFSSCQALTAASLASLSPAPTKVSLAGESSPFEYVTGADGMALIRVLPEFIEKVITSDGGGDKKCGAAAPEQLCSTPELRKHYMQLVGARQQRPWSPGLETISEARKGRRMPTCRRR
;
A
#
# COMPACT_ATOMS: atom_id res chain seq x y z
N MET A 1 46.68 -7.90 6.78
CA MET A 1 45.27 -8.12 7.16
C MET A 1 44.64 -6.75 7.34
N GLY A 2 43.54 -6.46 6.64
CA GLY A 2 42.77 -5.21 6.81
C GLY A 2 42.39 -4.48 5.52
N ASN A 3 41.75 -5.16 4.55
CA ASN A 3 41.09 -4.49 3.43
C ASN A 3 39.64 -4.21 3.82
N GLY A 4 39.36 -3.01 4.33
CA GLY A 4 38.01 -2.51 4.53
C GLY A 4 37.49 -1.85 3.26
N LEU A 5 36.97 -2.65 2.31
CA LEU A 5 36.19 -2.11 1.21
C LEU A 5 34.71 -2.12 1.64
N SER A 6 34.29 -1.00 2.21
CA SER A 6 32.88 -0.67 2.37
C SER A 6 32.22 -0.70 0.99
N PRO A 7 31.10 -1.43 0.79
CA PRO A 7 30.29 -1.23 -0.40
C PRO A 7 29.69 0.16 -0.24
N CYS A 8 30.17 1.11 -1.03
CA CYS A 8 29.49 2.36 -1.27
C CYS A 8 28.08 1.99 -1.76
N LEU A 9 27.09 2.09 -0.86
CA LEU A 9 25.69 2.18 -1.24
C LEU A 9 25.62 3.43 -2.13
N ARG A 10 25.67 3.19 -3.45
CA ARG A 10 25.18 4.15 -4.42
C ARG A 10 23.70 4.28 -4.11
N ALA A 11 23.36 5.21 -3.23
CA ALA A 11 22.09 5.88 -3.28
C ALA A 11 21.95 6.33 -4.73
N LEU A 12 21.17 5.61 -5.52
CA LEU A 12 20.61 6.14 -6.74
C LEU A 12 19.65 7.23 -6.28
N ALA A 13 20.24 8.39 -5.99
CA ALA A 13 19.54 9.64 -5.90
C ALA A 13 18.96 9.89 -7.29
N VAL A 14 17.76 9.37 -7.54
CA VAL A 14 16.87 9.88 -8.58
C VAL A 14 16.17 11.12 -8.02
N HIS A 15 16.96 12.04 -7.46
CA HIS A 15 16.56 13.43 -7.33
C HIS A 15 17.11 14.12 -8.58
N GLY A 16 16.33 14.01 -9.66
CA GLY A 16 16.44 14.94 -10.76
C GLY A 16 16.32 16.34 -10.17
N LYS A 17 17.43 17.08 -10.22
CA LYS A 17 17.53 18.51 -9.95
C LYS A 17 16.79 19.25 -11.06
N GLY A 18 15.48 19.09 -11.11
CA GLY A 18 14.59 19.71 -12.09
C GLY A 18 13.62 20.64 -11.36
N ALA A 19 13.46 21.86 -11.86
CA ALA A 19 12.55 22.87 -11.35
C ALA A 19 11.06 22.55 -11.65
N GLU A 20 10.73 21.29 -11.87
CA GLU A 20 9.45 20.84 -12.43
C GLU A 20 8.76 19.87 -11.47
N ALA A 21 7.43 19.88 -11.46
CA ALA A 21 6.65 18.93 -10.67
C ALA A 21 6.54 17.60 -11.42
N ARG A 22 6.63 16.47 -10.70
CA ARG A 22 6.56 15.14 -11.31
C ARG A 22 5.16 14.55 -11.16
N LEU A 23 4.50 14.29 -12.28
CA LEU A 23 3.18 13.66 -12.35
C LEU A 23 3.34 12.19 -12.73
N VAL A 24 2.87 11.29 -11.88
CA VAL A 24 2.84 9.84 -12.15
C VAL A 24 1.38 9.44 -12.37
N PHE A 25 1.04 9.09 -13.59
CA PHE A 25 -0.27 8.61 -13.98
C PHE A 25 -0.43 7.14 -13.65
N TRP A 26 -1.67 6.79 -13.33
CA TRP A 26 -2.06 5.39 -13.17
C TRP A 26 -1.87 4.61 -14.47
N GLY A 27 -1.14 3.48 -14.39
CA GLY A 27 -0.68 2.74 -15.58
C GLY A 27 0.77 3.01 -15.99
N GLY A 28 1.52 3.78 -15.19
CA GLY A 28 2.98 3.89 -15.30
C GLY A 28 3.51 5.04 -16.15
N GLN A 29 2.64 5.79 -16.81
CA GLN A 29 3.05 6.99 -17.55
C GLN A 29 3.50 8.08 -16.57
N THR A 30 4.73 8.55 -16.69
CA THR A 30 5.24 9.69 -15.90
C THR A 30 5.41 10.89 -16.80
N ARG A 31 4.92 12.06 -16.36
CA ARG A 31 5.07 13.35 -17.04
C ARG A 31 5.71 14.35 -16.09
N LEU A 32 6.53 15.24 -16.64
CA LEU A 32 7.00 16.42 -15.92
C LEU A 32 6.07 17.59 -16.25
N ALA A 33 5.58 18.26 -15.22
CA ALA A 33 4.84 19.51 -15.32
C ALA A 33 5.86 20.66 -15.25
N ALA A 34 6.21 21.16 -16.43
CA ALA A 34 7.00 22.36 -16.60
C ALA A 34 6.12 23.60 -16.41
N ALA A 35 6.71 24.68 -15.88
CA ALA A 35 6.09 25.99 -15.90
C ALA A 35 5.98 26.48 -17.36
N SER A 36 4.81 26.29 -17.98
CA SER A 36 4.57 26.73 -19.36
C SER A 36 4.40 28.24 -19.39
N GLY A 37 5.40 28.95 -19.93
CA GLY A 37 5.32 30.40 -20.16
C GLY A 37 5.25 31.27 -18.90
N GLY A 38 5.78 30.82 -17.75
CA GLY A 38 5.79 31.58 -16.50
C GLY A 38 4.53 31.42 -15.63
N ARG A 39 3.58 30.57 -16.03
CA ARG A 39 2.41 30.19 -15.24
C ARG A 39 2.67 28.84 -14.57
N PHE A 40 2.37 28.75 -13.27
CA PHE A 40 2.45 27.48 -12.52
C PHE A 40 1.37 26.53 -13.02
N THR A 41 1.73 25.25 -13.21
CA THR A 41 0.74 24.21 -13.49
C THR A 41 -0.08 23.97 -12.24
N THR A 42 -1.38 24.12 -12.36
CA THR A 42 -2.33 23.91 -11.26
C THR A 42 -2.86 22.48 -11.32
N ALA A 43 -3.27 21.92 -10.19
CA ALA A 43 -3.98 20.63 -10.16
C ALA A 43 -5.20 20.64 -11.10
N GLY A 44 -5.89 21.78 -11.20
CA GLY A 44 -6.99 22.02 -12.13
C GLY A 44 -6.63 21.82 -13.60
N ASP A 45 -5.44 22.26 -14.01
CA ASP A 45 -4.97 22.12 -15.39
C ASP A 45 -4.75 20.63 -15.73
N VAL A 46 -4.22 19.85 -14.78
CA VAL A 46 -4.02 18.40 -14.92
C VAL A 46 -5.36 17.65 -14.92
N THR A 47 -6.30 18.03 -14.05
CA THR A 47 -7.65 17.44 -14.05
C THR A 47 -8.45 17.84 -15.30
N ALA A 48 -8.17 19.00 -15.92
CA ALA A 48 -8.82 19.40 -17.17
C ALA A 48 -8.35 18.56 -18.36
N GLU A 49 -7.07 18.16 -18.37
CA GLU A 49 -6.54 17.21 -19.36
C GLU A 49 -7.10 15.79 -19.15
N ALA A 50 -7.41 15.43 -17.90
CA ALA A 50 -7.89 14.10 -17.52
C ALA A 50 -9.06 14.19 -16.51
N PRO A 51 -10.30 14.46 -16.97
CA PRO A 51 -11.45 14.81 -16.10
C PRO A 51 -11.88 13.70 -15.14
N ASP A 52 -11.60 12.44 -15.47
CA ASP A 52 -11.94 11.27 -14.63
C ASP A 52 -10.83 10.89 -13.64
N HIS A 53 -9.88 11.79 -13.37
CA HIS A 53 -8.73 11.51 -12.52
C HIS A 53 -8.60 12.51 -11.37
N LEU A 54 -8.10 12.01 -10.24
CA LEU A 54 -7.79 12.76 -9.03
C LEU A 54 -6.27 12.98 -8.93
N VAL A 55 -5.85 14.21 -8.66
CA VAL A 55 -4.45 14.54 -8.39
C VAL A 55 -4.20 14.49 -6.89
N CYS A 56 -3.24 13.69 -6.46
CA CYS A 56 -2.92 13.50 -5.04
C CYS A 56 -1.44 13.81 -4.78
N SER A 57 -1.10 14.39 -3.63
CA SER A 57 0.31 14.62 -3.27
C SER A 57 0.93 13.33 -2.75
N GLY A 58 2.09 12.94 -3.27
CA GLY A 58 2.73 11.68 -2.94
C GLY A 58 3.19 11.55 -1.50
N ASP A 59 3.37 12.67 -0.80
CA ASP A 59 3.87 12.68 0.57
C ASP A 59 2.79 12.53 1.64
N SER A 60 1.52 12.72 1.27
CA SER A 60 0.39 12.82 2.20
C SER A 60 -0.46 11.54 2.31
N PHE A 61 0.06 10.40 1.85
CA PHE A 61 -0.66 9.13 1.91
C PHE A 61 -0.48 8.48 3.29
N PHE A 62 -1.57 8.37 4.05
CA PHE A 62 -1.58 7.74 5.37
C PHE A 62 -2.67 6.67 5.46
N ILE A 63 -2.33 5.51 6.00
CA ILE A 63 -3.29 4.42 6.22
C ILE A 63 -4.33 4.84 7.25
N GLY A 64 -5.61 4.68 6.92
CA GLY A 64 -6.76 5.02 7.74
C GLY A 64 -7.25 6.47 7.57
N LEU A 65 -6.51 7.32 6.86
CA LEU A 65 -6.92 8.70 6.55
C LEU A 65 -7.50 8.79 5.12
N PRO A 66 -8.35 9.78 4.82
CA PRO A 66 -8.86 10.01 3.47
C PRO A 66 -7.74 10.27 2.47
N ILE A 67 -7.97 9.89 1.21
CA ILE A 67 -7.02 10.11 0.12
C ILE A 67 -6.80 11.63 -0.07
N PRO A 68 -5.54 12.10 -0.05
CA PRO A 68 -5.23 13.53 -0.09
C PRO A 68 -5.34 14.10 -1.52
N ALA A 69 -6.57 14.27 -2.00
CA ALA A 69 -6.84 14.91 -3.28
C ALA A 69 -6.57 16.42 -3.20
N LEU A 70 -5.77 16.95 -4.13
CA LEU A 70 -5.52 18.37 -4.23
C LEU A 70 -6.75 19.10 -4.81
N PRO A 71 -7.11 20.27 -4.27
CA PRO A 71 -8.12 21.12 -4.87
C PRO A 71 -7.62 21.67 -6.23
N PRO A 72 -8.53 21.94 -7.19
CA PRO A 72 -8.16 22.34 -8.55
C PRO A 72 -7.44 23.69 -8.64
N GLY A 73 -7.49 24.52 -7.59
CA GLY A 73 -6.77 25.80 -7.51
C GLY A 73 -5.37 25.71 -6.91
N GLU A 74 -4.91 24.52 -6.47
CA GLU A 74 -3.59 24.38 -5.86
C GLU A 74 -2.49 24.20 -6.92
N GLU A 75 -1.42 24.98 -6.78
CA GLU A 75 -0.26 24.95 -7.67
C GLU A 75 0.66 23.76 -7.38
N LEU A 76 1.11 23.07 -8.43
CA LEU A 76 2.05 21.98 -8.32
C LEU A 76 3.45 22.53 -8.08
N ARG A 77 4.03 22.17 -6.93
CA ARG A 77 5.35 22.63 -6.52
C ARG A 77 6.44 21.84 -7.23
N ALA A 78 7.44 22.56 -7.75
CA ALA A 78 8.65 22.00 -8.30
C ALA A 78 9.33 21.00 -7.34
N GLY A 79 9.84 19.89 -7.87
CA GLY A 79 10.55 18.88 -7.11
C GLY A 79 9.68 17.98 -6.23
N ARG A 80 8.35 18.13 -6.26
CA ARG A 80 7.42 17.21 -5.60
C ARG A 80 6.82 16.21 -6.59
N THR A 81 6.43 15.06 -6.05
CA THR A 81 5.76 13.99 -6.81
C THR A 81 4.26 14.03 -6.52
N TYR A 82 3.48 13.96 -7.59
CA TYR A 82 2.03 13.97 -7.58
C TYR A 82 1.52 12.74 -8.33
N PHE A 83 0.53 12.05 -7.77
CA PHE A 83 -0.08 10.86 -8.36
C PHE A 83 -1.43 11.21 -8.97
N VAL A 84 -1.66 10.75 -10.20
CA VAL A 84 -2.92 10.94 -10.92
C VAL A 84 -3.66 9.60 -10.93
N LEU A 85 -4.69 9.49 -10.09
CA LEU A 85 -5.43 8.26 -9.81
C LEU A 85 -6.82 8.28 -10.45
N PRO A 86 -7.37 7.17 -10.95
CA PRO A 86 -8.70 7.14 -11.54
C PRO A 86 -9.81 7.37 -10.49
N ALA A 87 -10.69 8.36 -10.72
CA ALA A 87 -11.79 8.70 -9.83
C ALA A 87 -12.85 7.57 -9.71
N ALA A 88 -12.95 6.71 -10.73
CA ALA A 88 -13.83 5.54 -10.71
C ALA A 88 -13.44 4.49 -9.64
N ARG A 89 -12.18 4.50 -9.18
CA ARG A 89 -11.64 3.54 -8.19
C ARG A 89 -11.38 4.18 -6.83
N PHE A 90 -11.14 5.50 -6.83
CA PHE A 90 -10.74 6.24 -5.66
C PHE A 90 -11.63 7.47 -5.49
N SER A 91 -12.18 7.65 -4.30
CA SER A 91 -12.91 8.86 -3.93
C SER A 91 -12.12 9.65 -2.89
N SER A 92 -12.17 10.98 -2.93
CA SER A 92 -11.49 11.84 -1.96
C SER A 92 -11.94 11.60 -0.51
N CYS A 93 -13.19 11.16 -0.30
CA CYS A 93 -13.72 10.80 1.02
C CYS A 93 -13.36 9.36 1.45
N GLN A 94 -12.75 8.55 0.58
CA GLN A 94 -12.43 7.17 0.89
C GLN A 94 -11.18 7.11 1.75
N ALA A 95 -11.28 6.42 2.89
CA ALA A 95 -10.12 6.14 3.73
C ALA A 95 -9.14 5.20 3.00
N LEU A 96 -7.86 5.52 3.09
CA LEU A 96 -6.78 4.71 2.52
C LEU A 96 -6.59 3.44 3.35
N THR A 97 -7.15 2.34 2.88
CA THR A 97 -7.00 1.03 3.51
C THR A 97 -6.00 0.16 2.72
N ALA A 98 -5.63 -0.99 3.28
CA ALA A 98 -4.82 -1.98 2.55
C ALA A 98 -5.50 -2.42 1.23
N ALA A 99 -6.83 -2.47 1.19
CA ALA A 99 -7.59 -2.76 -0.03
C ALA A 99 -7.50 -1.63 -1.06
N SER A 100 -7.54 -0.37 -0.61
CA SER A 100 -7.33 0.79 -1.47
C SER A 100 -5.92 0.79 -2.05
N LEU A 101 -4.90 0.48 -1.24
CA LEU A 101 -3.52 0.34 -1.71
C LEU A 101 -3.36 -0.77 -2.75
N ALA A 102 -4.01 -1.91 -2.54
CA ALA A 102 -4.03 -2.99 -3.54
C ALA A 102 -4.71 -2.55 -4.86
N SER A 103 -5.71 -1.68 -4.77
CA SER A 103 -6.43 -1.14 -5.94
C SER A 103 -5.60 -0.13 -6.73
N LEU A 104 -4.48 0.37 -6.20
CA LEU A 104 -3.56 1.24 -6.94
C LEU A 104 -2.83 0.48 -8.04
N SER A 105 -2.72 -0.84 -7.91
CA SER A 105 -2.11 -1.68 -8.92
C SER A 105 -3.02 -1.82 -10.13
N PRO A 106 -2.54 -1.51 -11.36
CA PRO A 106 -3.35 -1.65 -12.58
C PRO A 106 -3.68 -3.11 -12.92
N ALA A 107 -2.86 -4.06 -12.47
CA ALA A 107 -3.13 -5.49 -12.55
C ALA A 107 -3.38 -6.08 -11.15
N PRO A 108 -4.12 -7.20 -11.02
CA PRO A 108 -4.29 -7.94 -9.77
C PRO A 108 -3.02 -8.73 -9.42
N THR A 109 -1.87 -8.06 -9.39
CA THR A 109 -0.58 -8.62 -9.02
C THR A 109 -0.33 -8.40 -7.53
N LYS A 110 0.18 -9.43 -6.85
CA LYS A 110 0.62 -9.33 -5.46
C LYS A 110 1.86 -8.43 -5.43
N VAL A 111 1.69 -7.17 -5.06
CA VAL A 111 2.83 -6.29 -4.79
C VAL A 111 3.55 -6.82 -3.56
N SER A 112 4.79 -7.29 -3.75
CA SER A 112 5.60 -7.79 -2.64
C SER A 112 5.96 -6.63 -1.73
N LEU A 113 5.28 -6.54 -0.59
CA LEU A 113 5.59 -5.62 0.51
C LEU A 113 6.89 -5.99 1.23
N ALA A 114 7.40 -7.21 0.99
CA ALA A 114 8.68 -7.70 1.48
C ALA A 114 9.78 -7.41 0.44
N GLY A 115 10.45 -6.27 0.59
CA GLY A 115 11.61 -5.85 -0.19
C GLY A 115 12.64 -5.14 0.69
N GLU A 116 13.80 -4.81 0.12
CA GLU A 116 14.97 -4.25 0.82
C GLU A 116 14.72 -2.87 1.45
N SER A 117 13.64 -2.17 1.06
CA SER A 117 13.19 -0.92 1.69
C SER A 117 11.78 -1.09 2.28
N SER A 118 11.60 -0.66 3.53
CA SER A 118 10.31 -0.66 4.20
C SER A 118 9.33 0.28 3.47
N PRO A 119 8.15 -0.19 3.03
CA PRO A 119 7.21 0.64 2.25
C PRO A 119 6.46 1.69 3.09
N PHE A 120 6.55 1.59 4.42
CA PHE A 120 5.83 2.42 5.36
C PHE A 120 6.77 3.13 6.34
N GLU A 121 6.41 4.33 6.72
CA GLU A 121 7.06 5.16 7.74
C GLU A 121 6.04 5.43 8.86
N TYR A 122 6.43 5.23 10.11
CA TYR A 122 5.58 5.56 11.26
C TYR A 122 5.84 7.00 11.70
N VAL A 123 4.82 7.85 11.61
CA VAL A 123 4.90 9.27 11.94
C VAL A 123 3.93 9.58 13.07
N THR A 124 4.33 10.37 14.05
CA THR A 124 3.41 10.83 15.10
C THR A 124 2.56 11.99 14.55
N GLY A 125 1.24 11.83 14.55
CA GLY A 125 0.30 12.87 14.15
C GLY A 125 0.23 14.01 15.16
N ALA A 126 -0.41 15.12 14.78
CA ALA A 126 -0.60 16.28 15.65
C ALA A 126 -1.36 15.94 16.95
N ASP A 127 -2.23 14.93 16.90
CA ASP A 127 -3.01 14.43 18.03
C ASP A 127 -2.22 13.50 18.97
N GLY A 128 -0.92 13.29 18.70
CA GLY A 128 -0.06 12.34 19.44
C GLY A 128 -0.25 10.87 19.03
N MET A 129 -1.18 10.58 18.13
CA MET A 129 -1.45 9.22 17.63
C MET A 129 -0.44 8.81 16.57
N ALA A 130 -0.04 7.54 16.55
CA ALA A 130 0.84 7.00 15.52
C ALA A 130 0.07 6.84 14.19
N LEU A 131 0.60 7.45 13.13
CA LEU A 131 0.12 7.36 11.76
C LEU A 131 1.09 6.53 10.93
N ILE A 132 0.55 5.74 10.00
CA ILE A 132 1.34 4.94 9.08
C ILE A 132 1.36 5.66 7.73
N ARG A 133 2.46 6.32 7.42
CA ARG A 133 2.70 6.98 6.14
C ARG A 133 3.16 5.97 5.11
N VAL A 134 2.64 6.06 3.90
CA VAL A 134 3.07 5.25 2.75
C VAL A 134 4.08 6.07 1.96
N LEU A 135 5.25 5.49 1.68
CA LEU A 135 6.30 6.21 0.96
C LEU A 135 5.92 6.42 -0.51
N PRO A 136 6.21 7.60 -1.10
CA PRO A 136 5.89 7.88 -2.50
C PRO A 136 6.59 6.91 -3.46
N GLU A 137 7.80 6.47 -3.14
CA GLU A 137 8.53 5.46 -3.93
C GLU A 137 7.78 4.12 -4.03
N PHE A 138 7.06 3.75 -2.97
CA PHE A 138 6.27 2.53 -2.96
C PHE A 138 5.02 2.69 -3.82
N ILE A 139 4.31 3.82 -3.66
CA ILE A 139 3.11 4.12 -4.45
C ILE A 139 3.43 4.15 -5.94
N GLU A 140 4.54 4.78 -6.31
CA GLU A 140 5.03 4.79 -7.68
C GLU A 140 5.25 3.36 -8.19
N LYS A 141 6.01 2.53 -7.46
CA LYS A 141 6.25 1.12 -7.84
C LYS A 141 4.97 0.34 -8.05
N VAL A 142 3.96 0.51 -7.18
CA VAL A 142 2.66 -0.18 -7.26
C VAL A 142 1.86 0.27 -8.47
N ILE A 143 1.90 1.55 -8.80
CA ILE A 143 1.16 2.12 -9.93
C ILE A 143 1.85 1.82 -11.28
N THR A 144 3.18 1.78 -11.29
CA THR A 144 4.00 1.54 -12.49
C THR A 144 4.26 0.06 -12.75
N SER A 145 3.96 -0.85 -11.81
CA SER A 145 4.13 -2.28 -12.03
C SER A 145 3.16 -2.75 -13.10
N ASP A 146 3.63 -2.67 -14.35
CA ASP A 146 3.04 -3.37 -15.47
C ASP A 146 3.08 -4.86 -15.17
N GLY A 147 1.98 -5.56 -15.44
CA GLY A 147 1.92 -7.02 -15.29
C GLY A 147 2.91 -7.76 -16.20
N GLY A 148 3.61 -7.04 -17.09
CA GLY A 148 4.67 -7.49 -17.99
C GLY A 148 6.07 -7.24 -17.44
N GLY A 149 6.44 -7.95 -16.39
CA GLY A 149 7.82 -7.96 -15.91
C GLY A 149 8.16 -9.32 -15.34
N ASP A 150 8.94 -10.08 -16.10
CA ASP A 150 9.54 -11.39 -15.84
C ASP A 150 10.32 -11.45 -14.49
N LYS A 151 9.63 -11.25 -13.39
CA LYS A 151 9.98 -11.81 -12.10
C LYS A 151 8.89 -12.81 -11.84
N LYS A 152 9.25 -14.07 -12.06
CA LYS A 152 8.60 -15.25 -11.51
C LYS A 152 8.55 -15.12 -9.97
N CYS A 153 7.73 -14.21 -9.44
CA CYS A 153 7.01 -14.40 -8.19
C CYS A 153 5.79 -15.27 -8.50
N GLY A 154 6.04 -16.39 -9.19
CA GLY A 154 5.22 -17.57 -8.99
C GLY A 154 5.25 -17.79 -7.48
N ALA A 155 4.05 -17.89 -6.91
CA ALA A 155 3.78 -18.21 -5.52
C ALA A 155 5.03 -18.74 -4.87
N ALA A 156 5.63 -17.97 -3.93
CA ALA A 156 6.79 -18.42 -3.18
C ALA A 156 6.43 -19.83 -2.70
N ALA A 157 6.92 -20.81 -3.44
CA ALA A 157 6.83 -22.17 -3.04
C ALA A 157 7.53 -22.17 -1.69
N PRO A 158 7.13 -23.03 -0.74
CA PRO A 158 7.83 -23.15 0.54
C PRO A 158 9.35 -23.38 0.40
N GLU A 159 9.85 -23.59 -0.82
CA GLU A 159 11.25 -23.65 -1.21
C GLU A 159 12.07 -22.39 -0.91
N GLN A 160 11.50 -21.18 -0.88
CA GLN A 160 12.31 -19.98 -0.56
C GLN A 160 12.68 -19.86 0.93
N LEU A 161 11.94 -20.52 1.82
CA LEU A 161 12.27 -20.62 3.24
C LEU A 161 13.26 -21.75 3.54
N CYS A 162 13.43 -22.71 2.62
CA CYS A 162 14.29 -23.86 2.80
C CYS A 162 15.47 -23.80 1.83
N SER A 163 16.41 -22.89 2.09
CA SER A 163 17.58 -22.65 1.21
C SER A 163 18.51 -23.86 1.07
N THR A 164 18.42 -24.84 1.98
CA THR A 164 19.16 -26.11 1.92
C THR A 164 18.22 -27.30 2.12
N PRO A 165 18.56 -28.48 1.56
CA PRO A 165 17.74 -29.69 1.72
C PRO A 165 17.66 -30.16 3.19
N GLU A 166 18.65 -29.85 4.02
CA GLU A 166 18.63 -30.13 5.47
C GLU A 166 17.57 -29.28 6.19
N LEU A 167 17.48 -27.99 5.84
CA LEU A 167 16.50 -27.07 6.42
C LEU A 167 15.07 -27.47 6.04
N ARG A 168 14.88 -27.98 4.81
CA ARG A 168 13.62 -28.56 4.34
C ARG A 168 13.17 -29.74 5.20
N LYS A 169 14.09 -30.63 5.57
CA LYS A 169 13.79 -31.79 6.43
C LYS A 169 13.37 -31.35 7.84
N HIS A 170 14.10 -30.42 8.45
CA HIS A 170 13.76 -29.88 9.77
C HIS A 170 12.39 -29.18 9.76
N TYR A 171 12.11 -28.38 8.73
CA TYR A 171 10.82 -27.73 8.56
C TYR A 171 9.68 -28.74 8.39
N MET A 172 9.86 -29.76 7.55
CA MET A 172 8.88 -30.84 7.38
C MET A 172 8.65 -31.61 8.69
N GLN A 173 9.67 -31.81 9.52
CA GLN A 173 9.51 -32.48 10.81
C GLN A 173 8.73 -31.63 11.81
N LEU A 174 8.92 -30.31 11.83
CA LEU A 174 8.23 -29.38 12.73
C LEU A 174 6.79 -29.07 12.29
N VAL A 175 6.58 -28.88 10.98
CA VAL A 175 5.32 -28.35 10.42
C VAL A 175 4.54 -29.42 9.65
N GLY A 176 5.20 -30.40 9.05
CA GLY A 176 4.56 -31.45 8.25
C GLY A 176 3.63 -32.36 9.07
N ALA A 177 3.97 -32.63 10.34
CA ALA A 177 3.08 -33.35 11.26
C ALA A 177 1.79 -32.56 11.58
N ARG A 178 1.84 -31.22 11.56
CA ARG A 178 0.69 -30.32 11.73
C ARG A 178 -0.10 -30.08 10.44
N GLN A 179 0.50 -30.25 9.27
CA GLN A 179 -0.19 -30.15 7.97
C GLN A 179 -1.06 -31.38 7.69
N GLN A 180 -0.63 -32.56 8.14
CA GLN A 180 -1.35 -33.84 7.98
C GLN A 180 -2.52 -34.02 8.96
N ARG A 181 -2.54 -33.26 10.06
CA ARG A 181 -3.70 -33.17 10.95
C ARG A 181 -4.43 -31.87 10.67
N PRO A 182 -5.69 -31.90 10.19
CA PRO A 182 -6.53 -30.72 10.20
C PRO A 182 -6.47 -30.09 11.59
N TRP A 183 -6.18 -28.78 11.66
CA TRP A 183 -6.18 -28.08 12.92
C TRP A 183 -7.62 -28.01 13.44
N SER A 184 -7.98 -28.98 14.27
CA SER A 184 -9.28 -29.09 14.93
C SER A 184 -9.05 -28.84 16.42
N PRO A 185 -9.07 -27.58 16.89
CA PRO A 185 -9.13 -27.33 18.33
C PRO A 185 -10.35 -28.08 18.89
N GLY A 186 -10.16 -28.79 20.01
CA GLY A 186 -11.22 -29.53 20.69
C GLY A 186 -12.20 -28.57 21.35
N LEU A 187 -12.99 -27.85 20.56
CA LEU A 187 -14.02 -26.96 21.05
C LEU A 187 -15.21 -27.82 21.50
N GLU A 188 -15.60 -27.64 22.75
CA GLU A 188 -16.86 -28.17 23.25
C GLU A 188 -18.02 -27.46 22.55
N THR A 189 -19.06 -28.20 22.19
CA THR A 189 -20.27 -27.65 21.58
C THR A 189 -20.94 -26.72 22.59
N ILE A 190 -20.93 -25.41 22.33
CA ILE A 190 -21.62 -24.44 23.17
C ILE A 190 -23.13 -24.69 23.03
N SER A 191 -23.82 -24.94 24.14
CA SER A 191 -25.28 -25.12 24.18
C SER A 191 -25.97 -23.83 24.60
N GLU A 192 -27.04 -23.45 23.90
CA GLU A 192 -27.83 -22.27 24.22
C GLU A 192 -28.81 -22.58 25.37
N ALA A 193 -28.63 -21.92 26.52
CA ALA A 193 -29.55 -22.04 27.64
C ALA A 193 -30.88 -21.34 27.30
N ARG A 194 -31.96 -22.13 27.11
CA ARG A 194 -33.30 -21.57 26.96
C ARG A 194 -33.70 -20.85 28.25
N LYS A 195 -33.62 -19.53 28.24
CA LYS A 195 -34.11 -18.66 29.33
C LYS A 195 -35.63 -18.84 29.42
N GLY A 196 -36.07 -19.75 30.30
CA GLY A 196 -37.48 -19.98 30.57
C GLY A 196 -38.12 -18.68 31.04
N ARG A 197 -38.93 -18.06 30.18
CA ARG A 197 -39.84 -16.99 30.57
C ARG A 197 -40.86 -17.58 31.53
N ARG A 198 -40.57 -17.54 32.83
CA ARG A 198 -41.60 -17.61 33.86
C ARG A 198 -42.34 -16.28 33.81
N MET A 199 -43.42 -16.24 33.03
CA MET A 199 -44.43 -15.18 33.18
C MET A 199 -45.05 -15.34 34.58
N PRO A 200 -45.01 -14.34 35.45
CA PRO A 200 -45.78 -14.37 36.67
C PRO A 200 -47.26 -14.35 36.28
N THR A 201 -48.03 -15.34 36.73
CA THR A 201 -49.48 -15.32 36.58
C THR A 201 -50.02 -14.22 37.50
N CYS A 202 -50.55 -13.15 36.91
CA CYS A 202 -51.31 -12.15 37.65
C CYS A 202 -52.58 -12.82 38.23
N ARG A 203 -52.59 -13.09 39.54
CA ARG A 203 -53.81 -13.42 40.27
C ARG A 203 -54.65 -12.14 40.40
N ARG A 204 -55.78 -12.10 39.70
CA ARG A 204 -56.88 -11.15 39.96
C ARG A 204 -57.41 -11.38 41.39
N ARG A 205 -57.54 -10.31 42.16
CA ARG A 205 -58.49 -10.17 43.26
C ARG A 205 -59.10 -8.79 43.19
#